data_AF-A0A842YGS7-F1
#
_entry.id   AF-A0A842YGS7-F1
#
_cell.length_a   1.000
_cell.length_b   1.000
_cell.length_c   1.000
_cell.angle_alpha   90.00
_cell.angle_beta   90.00
_cell.angle_gamma   90.00
#
_symmetry.space_group_name_H-M   'P 1'
#
loop_
_entity.id
_entity.type
_entity.pdbx_description
1 polymer ?
#
loop_
_entity_poly.entity_id
_entity_poly.type
_entity_poly.pdbx_seq_one_letter_code
_entity_poly.pdbx_strand_id
1 'polypeptide(L)' 'MNSSGITPSGNRIIIKPDDVERVTEGGIIIPDAQADSHQGAQSIGTLIGVGPDAWTHLTEKVYRL' A
#
# COMPACT_ATOMS: atom_id res chain seq x y z
N MET A 1 11.17 5.80 2.06
CA MET A 1 11.59 5.04 3.27
C MET A 1 10.46 5.11 4.29
N ASN A 2 10.18 4.03 5.03
CA ASN A 2 9.07 3.98 5.99
C ASN A 2 9.32 4.91 7.19
N SER A 3 8.44 5.88 7.40
CA SER A 3 8.46 6.85 8.52
C SER A 3 7.28 6.69 9.48
N SER A 4 6.44 5.66 9.31
CA SER A 4 5.21 5.47 10.08
C SER A 4 5.43 4.95 11.50
N GLY A 5 6.63 4.43 11.81
CA GLY A 5 6.89 3.70 13.06
C GLY A 5 6.28 2.28 13.09
N ILE A 6 5.59 1.85 12.03
CA ILE A 6 4.97 0.53 11.93
C ILE A 6 5.94 -0.43 11.24
N THR A 7 6.07 -1.64 11.79
CA THR A 7 6.90 -2.71 11.22
C THR A 7 6.02 -3.90 10.82
N PRO A 8 6.11 -4.40 9.57
CA PRO A 8 5.36 -5.57 9.13
C PRO A 8 5.91 -6.86 9.75
N SER A 9 5.03 -7.83 10.03
CA SER A 9 5.39 -9.14 10.56
C SER A 9 4.92 -10.26 9.64
N GLY A 10 5.66 -11.37 9.61
CA GLY A 10 5.37 -12.53 8.77
C GLY A 10 5.25 -12.15 7.29
N ASN A 11 4.14 -12.56 6.66
CA ASN A 11 3.91 -12.38 5.22
C ASN A 11 3.32 -11.01 4.84
N ARG A 12 3.25 -10.06 5.77
CA ARG A 12 2.58 -8.76 5.55
C ARG A 12 3.53 -7.79 4.87
N ILE A 13 2.96 -6.83 4.17
CA ILE A 13 3.67 -5.68 3.60
C ILE A 13 3.01 -4.38 4.07
N ILE A 14 3.76 -3.29 4.03
CA ILE A 14 3.24 -1.95 4.26
C ILE A 14 3.37 -1.17 2.96
N ILE A 15 2.26 -0.59 2.53
CA ILE A 15 2.14 0.24 1.35
C ILE A 15 1.80 1.65 1.79
N LYS A 16 2.40 2.65 1.15
CA LYS A 16 1.93 4.04 1.18
C LYS A 16 1.00 4.23 -0.03
N PRO A 17 -0.32 4.41 0.17
CA PRO A 17 -1.23 4.68 -0.94
C PRO A 17 -0.80 5.94 -1.71
N ASP A 18 -1.00 5.93 -3.02
CA ASP A 18 -0.75 7.11 -3.84
C ASP A 18 -1.86 8.15 -3.60
N ASP A 19 -1.50 9.42 -3.71
CA ASP A 19 -2.45 10.52 -3.49
C ASP A 19 -3.52 10.53 -4.60
N VAL A 20 -4.78 10.69 -4.21
CA VAL A 20 -5.88 10.86 -5.18
C VAL A 20 -5.99 12.31 -5.63
N GLU A 21 -6.46 12.50 -6.87
CA GLU A 21 -6.66 13.83 -7.43
C GLU A 21 -7.69 14.64 -6.61
N ARG A 22 -7.44 15.94 -6.48
CA ARG A 22 -8.35 16.92 -5.85
C ARG A 22 -9.13 17.73 -6.87
N VAL A 23 -8.59 17.82 -8.07
CA VAL A 23 -9.18 18.52 -9.22
C VAL A 23 -9.06 17.58 -10.39
N THR A 24 -10.17 17.33 -11.07
CA THR A 24 -10.16 16.50 -12.27
C THR A 24 -9.34 17.15 -13.37
N GLU A 25 -8.92 16.38 -14.38
CA GLU A 25 -8.22 16.91 -15.56
C GLU A 25 -8.99 18.06 -16.24
N GLY A 26 -10.33 18.02 -16.19
CA GLY A 26 -11.21 19.07 -16.70
C GLY A 26 -11.37 20.31 -15.80
N GLY A 27 -10.65 20.39 -14.67
CA GLY A 27 -10.68 21.54 -13.76
C GLY A 27 -11.80 21.52 -12.72
N ILE A 28 -12.51 20.40 -12.53
CA ILE A 28 -13.59 20.31 -11.56
C ILE A 28 -13.01 19.98 -10.18
N ILE A 29 -13.28 20.83 -9.19
CA ILE A 29 -12.87 20.59 -7.80
C ILE A 29 -13.73 19.47 -7.20
N ILE A 30 -13.07 18.44 -6.69
CA ILE A 30 -13.71 17.33 -5.98
C ILE A 30 -13.86 17.75 -4.51
N PRO A 31 -15.05 17.62 -3.90
CA PRO A 31 -15.23 17.96 -2.49
C PRO A 31 -14.36 17.07 -1.58
N ASP A 32 -13.83 17.64 -0.50
CA ASP A 32 -12.84 16.96 0.35
C ASP A 32 -13.36 15.64 0.93
N ALA A 33 -14.64 15.57 1.32
CA ALA A 33 -15.22 14.34 1.85
C ALA A 33 -15.21 13.18 0.83
N GLN A 34 -15.38 13.49 -0.47
CA GLN A 34 -15.34 12.52 -1.56
C GLN A 34 -13.90 12.14 -1.89
N ALA A 35 -13.00 13.12 -1.96
CA ALA A 35 -11.57 12.88 -2.17
C ALA A 35 -10.97 12.01 -1.04
N ASP A 36 -11.31 12.28 0.22
CA ASP A 36 -10.83 11.51 1.36
C ASP A 36 -11.42 10.08 1.37
N SER A 37 -12.68 9.92 0.96
CA SER A 37 -13.27 8.59 0.75
C SER A 37 -12.55 7.82 -0.35
N HIS A 38 -12.20 8.47 -1.46
CA HIS A 38 -11.45 7.85 -2.55
C HIS A 38 -10.02 7.50 -2.10
N GLN A 39 -9.39 8.37 -1.30
CA GLN A 39 -8.07 8.13 -0.73
C GLN A 39 -8.06 6.89 0.17
N GLY A 40 -9.10 6.67 0.96
CA GLY A 40 -9.27 5.47 1.78
C GLY A 40 -9.52 4.19 0.98
N ALA A 41 -10.07 4.31 -0.23
CA ALA A 41 -10.31 3.20 -1.14
C ALA A 41 -9.18 2.96 -2.16
N GLN A 42 -8.10 3.74 -2.10
CA GLN A 42 -6.98 3.62 -3.02
C GLN A 42 -6.30 2.25 -2.90
N SER A 43 -6.15 1.57 -4.03
CA SER A 43 -5.55 0.23 -4.11
C SER A 43 -4.14 0.24 -4.69
N ILE A 44 -3.71 1.36 -5.27
CA ILE A 44 -2.37 1.56 -5.82
C ILE A 44 -1.53 2.34 -4.82
N GLY A 45 -0.28 1.91 -4.64
CA GLY A 45 0.64 2.62 -3.78
C GLY A 45 2.06 2.08 -3.87
N THR A 46 2.96 2.79 -3.19
CA THR A 46 4.37 2.45 -3.11
C THR A 46 4.64 1.51 -1.94
N LEU A 47 5.33 0.40 -2.20
CA LEU A 47 5.82 -0.50 -1.14
C LEU A 47 6.87 0.22 -0.27
N ILE A 48 6.62 0.32 1.03
CA ILE A 48 7.53 1.00 1.97
C ILE A 48 8.05 0.08 3.08
N GLY A 49 7.46 -1.10 3.27
CA GLY A 49 7.90 -2.06 4.28
C GLY A 49 7.55 -3.49 3.90
N VAL A 50 8.43 -4.41 4.25
CA VAL A 50 8.35 -5.84 3.90
C VAL A 50 8.53 -6.68 5.14
N GLY A 51 7.57 -7.57 5.41
CA GLY A 51 7.73 -8.59 6.44
C GLY A 51 8.70 -9.69 5.99
N PRO A 52 9.36 -10.38 6.92
CA PRO A 52 10.44 -11.33 6.62
C PRO A 52 10.00 -12.49 5.71
N ASP A 53 8.72 -12.84 5.72
CA ASP A 53 8.18 -13.98 4.96
C ASP A 53 7.28 -13.55 3.78
N ALA A 54 7.21 -12.25 3.45
CA ALA A 54 6.25 -11.70 2.47
C ALA A 54 6.27 -12.36 1.07
N TRP A 55 7.43 -12.87 0.64
CA TRP A 55 7.59 -13.60 -0.63
C TRP A 55 8.15 -15.00 -0.44
N THR A 56 8.20 -15.49 0.80
CA THR A 56 8.65 -16.86 1.02
C THR A 56 7.57 -17.82 0.55
N HIS A 57 7.88 -18.62 -0.47
CA HIS A 57 6.96 -19.62 -0.95
C HIS A 57 6.96 -20.83 0.00
N LEU A 58 5.77 -21.29 0.39
CA LEU A 58 5.64 -22.41 1.35
C LEU A 58 6.32 -23.70 0.86
N THR A 59 6.38 -23.93 -0.45
CA THR A 59 6.95 -25.16 -1.01
C THR A 59 8.49 -25.16 -0.99
N GLU A 60 9.14 -24.00 -1.08
CA GLU A 60 10.61 -23.87 -1.01
C GLU A 60 11.18 -24.23 0.37
N LYS A 61 10.40 -24.05 1.45
CA LYS A 61 10.80 -24.46 2.81
C LYS A 61 10.66 -25.98 3.03
N VAL A 62 9.75 -26.65 2.32
CA VAL A 62 9.41 -28.07 2.53
C VAL A 62 10.21 -29.01 1.61
N TYR A 63 10.44 -28.62 0.36
CA TYR A 63 11.21 -29.41 -0.61
C TYR A 63 12.55 -28.72 -0.88
N ARG A 64 13.46 -28.80 0.09
CA ARG A 64 14.86 -28.46 -0.15
C ARG A 64 15.55 -29.72 -0.69
N LEU A 65 15.78 -29.79 -2.00
CA LEU A 65 16.71 -30.75 -2.60
C LEU A 65 18.15 -30.39 -2.22
#